data_AF-A0A2S2PIY8-F1
#
_entry.id   AF-A0A2S2PIY8-F1
#
_cell.length_a   1.000
_cell.length_b   1.000
_cell.length_c   1.000
_cell.angle_alpha   90.00
_cell.angle_beta   90.00
_cell.angle_gamma   90.00
#
_symmetry.space_group_name_H-M   'P 1'
#
loop_
_entity.id
_entity.type
_entity.pdbx_description
1 polymer ?
#
loop_
_entity_poly.entity_id
_entity_poly.type
_entity_poly.pdbx_seq_one_letter_code
_entity_poly.pdbx_strand_id
1 'polypeptide(L)'
;RHASDSTLNRQQISNACKRKAVDSIVEKLSKIIRKEVSNYANEGNLIAPDLKLIARNIHNARMHCFPKLPTSRKEVHEILSLLDIKTNRGELFLYENDALN
;
A
#
# COMPACT_ATOMS: atom_id res chain seq x y z
N ARG A 1 -0.45 -23.16 22.88
CA ARG A 1 0.30 -23.53 21.65
C ARG A 1 1.44 -22.54 21.51
N HIS A 2 2.69 -22.94 21.78
CA HIS A 2 3.85 -22.08 21.49
C HIS A 2 3.99 -22.01 19.97
N ALA A 3 4.05 -20.79 19.42
CA ALA A 3 4.35 -20.59 18.01
C ALA A 3 5.78 -21.08 17.76
N SER A 4 5.99 -21.91 16.74
CA SER A 4 7.35 -22.27 16.31
C SER A 4 8.15 -21.00 16.02
N ASP A 5 9.45 -20.99 16.31
CA ASP A 5 10.32 -19.82 16.11
C ASP A 5 10.25 -19.25 14.68
N SER A 6 10.00 -20.12 13.68
CA SER A 6 9.75 -19.73 12.29
C SER A 6 8.52 -18.83 12.12
N THR A 7 7.45 -19.08 12.86
CA THR A 7 6.21 -18.28 12.80
C THR A 7 6.43 -16.88 13.36
N LEU A 8 7.20 -16.78 14.45
CA LEU A 8 7.49 -15.52 15.12
C LEU A 8 8.40 -14.63 14.24
N ASN A 9 9.43 -15.22 13.63
CA ASN A 9 10.31 -14.53 12.68
C ASN A 9 9.51 -13.96 11.49
N ARG A 10 8.61 -14.75 10.89
CA ARG A 10 7.75 -14.28 9.79
C ARG A 10 6.87 -13.10 10.20
N GLN A 11 6.31 -13.14 11.41
CA GLN A 11 5.46 -12.06 11.92
C GLN A 11 6.26 -10.76 12.13
N GLN A 12 7.46 -10.86 12.69
CA GLN A 12 8.35 -9.70 12.87
C GLN A 12 8.66 -9.02 11.53
N ILE A 13 9.06 -9.80 10.52
CA ILE A 13 9.36 -9.30 9.18
C ILE A 13 8.11 -8.69 8.55
N SER A 14 6.96 -9.37 8.62
CA SER A 14 5.71 -8.83 8.08
C SER A 14 5.32 -7.51 8.74
N ASN A 15 5.50 -7.36 10.05
CA ASN A 15 5.20 -6.12 10.77
C ASN A 15 6.17 -4.99 10.43
N ALA A 16 7.48 -5.29 10.29
CA ALA A 16 8.48 -4.32 9.86
C ALA A 16 8.18 -3.79 8.45
N CYS A 17 7.92 -4.68 7.50
CA CYS A 17 7.58 -4.30 6.13
C CYS A 17 6.26 -3.50 6.06
N LYS A 18 5.24 -3.87 6.85
CA LYS A 18 3.96 -3.16 6.89
C LYS A 18 4.12 -1.69 7.30
N ARG A 19 4.88 -1.42 8.38
CA ARG A 19 5.14 -0.04 8.82
C ARG A 19 5.82 0.78 7.73
N LYS A 20 6.92 0.27 7.16
CA LYS A 20 7.67 0.97 6.10
C LYS A 20 6.87 1.21 4.83
N ALA A 21 5.94 0.31 4.47
CA ALA A 21 5.11 0.49 3.30
C ALA A 21 4.01 1.53 3.47
N VAL A 22 3.58 1.78 4.71
CA VAL A 22 2.67 2.87 5.06
C VAL A 22 3.43 4.20 5.12
N ASP A 23 4.65 4.20 5.69
CA ASP A 23 5.48 5.41 5.79
C ASP A 23 6.02 5.87 4.42
N SER A 24 6.31 4.93 3.51
CA SER A 24 6.91 5.18 2.20
C SER A 24 6.01 4.66 1.07
N ILE A 25 4.87 5.31 0.87
CA ILE A 25 3.86 4.91 -0.14
C ILE A 25 4.44 4.97 -1.57
N VAL A 26 5.40 5.85 -1.84
CA VAL A 26 6.05 5.96 -3.15
C VAL A 26 7.02 4.81 -3.46
N GLU A 27 7.54 4.11 -2.45
CA GLU A 27 8.53 3.06 -2.66
C GLU A 27 7.88 1.76 -3.17
N LYS A 28 8.57 1.03 -4.06
CA LYS A 28 8.11 -0.25 -4.58
C LYS A 28 8.10 -1.31 -3.47
N LEU A 29 6.98 -2.02 -3.28
CA LEU A 29 6.83 -3.03 -2.21
C LEU A 29 7.94 -4.09 -2.24
N SER A 30 8.38 -4.54 -3.42
CA SER A 30 9.45 -5.54 -3.53
C SER A 30 10.81 -5.03 -3.03
N LYS A 31 11.05 -3.72 -3.09
CA LYS A 31 12.26 -3.10 -2.53
C LYS A 31 12.21 -3.09 -1.01
N ILE A 32 11.05 -2.74 -0.43
CA ILE A 32 10.81 -2.80 1.02
C ILE A 32 11.00 -4.23 1.53
N ILE A 33 10.38 -5.22 0.89
CA ILE A 33 10.49 -6.63 1.28
C ILE A 33 11.94 -7.10 1.23
N ARG A 34 12.66 -6.85 0.12
CA ARG A 34 14.06 -7.27 -0.01
C ARG A 34 14.96 -6.63 1.04
N LYS A 35 14.78 -5.33 1.28
CA LYS A 35 15.55 -4.59 2.29
C LYS A 35 15.31 -5.16 3.69
N GLU A 36 14.04 -5.43 4.03
CA GLU A 36 13.73 -6.00 5.34
C GLU A 36 14.21 -7.43 5.47
N VAL A 37 14.01 -8.30 4.48
CA VAL A 37 14.53 -9.67 4.53
C VAL A 37 16.05 -9.68 4.72
N SER A 38 16.77 -8.81 4.00
CA SER A 38 18.23 -8.67 4.13
C SER A 38 18.70 -8.18 5.50
N ASN A 39 17.85 -7.49 6.25
CA ASN A 39 18.18 -6.98 7.59
C ASN A 39 17.96 -8.04 8.70
N TYR A 40 17.36 -9.19 8.39
CA TYR A 40 17.09 -10.25 9.37
C TYR A 40 18.15 -11.35 9.26
N ALA A 41 18.83 -11.64 10.37
CA ALA A 41 19.93 -12.60 10.46
C ALA A 41 19.57 -14.06 10.09
N ASN A 42 18.27 -14.39 9.99
CA ASN A 42 17.77 -15.75 9.75
C ASN A 42 16.98 -15.86 8.43
N GLU A 43 17.52 -15.35 7.32
CA GLU A 43 16.91 -15.46 5.98
C GLU A 43 16.54 -16.91 5.60
N GLY A 44 17.32 -17.89 6.06
CA GLY A 44 17.16 -19.31 5.72
C GLY A 44 15.86 -19.97 6.18
N ASN A 45 15.09 -19.32 7.05
CA ASN A 45 13.80 -19.84 7.55
C ASN A 45 12.59 -19.36 6.73
N LEU A 46 12.77 -18.44 5.78
CA LEU A 46 11.68 -17.95 4.92
C LEU A 46 11.55 -18.79 3.66
N ILE A 47 10.41 -19.46 3.51
CA ILE A 47 10.07 -20.16 2.26
C ILE A 47 9.30 -19.24 1.31
N ALA A 48 9.29 -19.56 0.01
CA ALA A 48 8.59 -18.75 -1.00
C ALA A 48 7.10 -18.46 -0.69
N PRO A 49 6.31 -19.38 -0.09
CA PRO A 49 4.96 -19.07 0.38
C PRO A 49 4.90 -17.96 1.43
N ASP A 50 5.90 -17.85 2.32
CA ASP A 50 5.95 -16.81 3.34
C ASP A 50 6.11 -15.42 2.73
N LEU A 51 6.96 -15.31 1.69
CA LEU A 51 7.15 -14.07 0.95
C LEU A 51 5.84 -13.62 0.28
N LYS A 52 5.05 -14.56 -0.27
CA LYS A 52 3.71 -14.25 -0.82
C LYS A 52 2.76 -13.72 0.25
N LEU A 53 2.75 -14.35 1.43
CA LEU A 53 1.92 -13.90 2.56
C LEU A 53 2.34 -12.51 3.05
N ILE A 54 3.64 -12.27 3.18
CA ILE A 54 4.21 -10.97 3.55
C ILE A 54 3.80 -9.91 2.52
N ALA A 55 3.98 -10.17 1.22
CA ALA A 55 3.61 -9.25 0.15
C ALA A 55 2.11 -8.90 0.19
N ARG A 56 1.23 -9.89 0.40
CA ARG A 56 -0.22 -9.67 0.53
C ARG A 56 -0.55 -8.80 1.73
N ASN A 57 0.05 -9.07 2.89
CA ASN A 57 -0.19 -8.29 4.10
C ASN A 57 0.24 -6.82 3.94
N ILE A 58 1.39 -6.59 3.30
CA ILE A 58 1.90 -5.25 3.03
C ILE A 58 0.99 -4.52 2.04
N HIS A 59 0.58 -5.20 0.98
CA HIS A 59 -0.35 -4.65 0.00
C HIS A 59 -1.65 -4.20 0.65
N ASN A 60 -2.27 -5.06 1.46
CA ASN A 60 -3.52 -4.74 2.16
C ASN A 60 -3.36 -3.55 3.10
N ALA A 61 -2.27 -3.51 3.89
CA ALA A 61 -1.99 -2.37 4.76
C ALA A 61 -1.85 -1.07 3.97
N ARG A 62 -1.12 -1.11 2.85
CA ARG A 62 -0.91 0.06 1.98
C ARG A 62 -2.17 0.51 1.24
N MET A 63 -3.08 -0.40 0.91
CA MET A 63 -4.36 -0.06 0.28
C MET A 63 -5.23 0.85 1.16
N HIS A 64 -5.09 0.77 2.49
CA HIS A 64 -5.80 1.66 3.41
C HIS A 64 -5.27 3.11 3.40
N CYS A 65 -4.08 3.36 2.85
CA CYS A 65 -3.52 4.71 2.71
C CYS A 65 -4.05 5.45 1.48
N PHE A 66 -4.59 4.72 0.50
CA PHE A 66 -5.17 5.33 -0.69
C PHE A 66 -6.64 5.72 -0.43
N PRO A 67 -7.12 6.82 -1.03
CA PRO A 67 -8.54 7.15 -0.97
C PRO A 67 -9.36 6.00 -1.58
N LYS A 68 -10.53 5.74 -1.00
CA LYS A 68 -11.46 4.77 -1.55
C LYS A 68 -11.92 5.23 -2.93
N LEU A 69 -12.08 4.29 -3.84
CA LEU A 69 -12.69 4.59 -5.13
C LEU A 69 -14.17 4.98 -4.90
N PRO A 70 -14.64 6.06 -5.54
CA PRO A 70 -16.04 6.44 -5.46
C PRO A 70 -16.92 5.32 -6.02
N THR A 71 -18.05 5.11 -5.36
CA THR A 71 -19.02 4.04 -5.66
C THR A 71 -20.23 4.56 -6.44
N SER A 72 -20.42 5.88 -6.48
CA SER A 72 -21.52 6.53 -7.19
C SER A 72 -21.03 7.71 -8.01
N ARG A 73 -21.79 8.05 -9.07
CA ARG A 73 -21.54 9.24 -9.88
C ARG A 73 -21.52 10.51 -9.02
N LYS A 74 -22.43 10.62 -8.04
CA LYS A 74 -22.49 11.74 -7.10
C LYS A 74 -21.19 11.90 -6.33
N GLU A 75 -20.68 10.80 -5.76
CA GLU A 75 -19.43 10.77 -5.00
C GLU A 75 -18.22 11.16 -5.86
N VAL A 76 -18.21 10.77 -7.14
CA VAL A 76 -17.19 11.25 -8.10
C VAL A 76 -17.19 12.77 -8.17
N HIS A 77 -18.35 13.40 -8.41
CA HIS A 77 -18.43 14.85 -8.54
C HIS A 77 -18.07 15.58 -7.23
N GLU A 78 -18.46 15.05 -6.08
CA GLU A 78 -18.09 15.57 -4.75
C GLU A 78 -16.57 15.49 -4.52
N ILE A 79 -15.91 14.39 -4.90
CA ILE A 79 -14.46 14.24 -4.77
C ILE A 79 -13.73 15.16 -5.74
N LEU A 80 -14.17 15.24 -7.01
CA LEU A 80 -13.55 16.11 -8.02
C LEU A 80 -13.63 17.59 -7.67
N SER A 81 -14.69 18.01 -6.97
CA SER A 81 -14.84 19.39 -6.49
C SER A 81 -14.00 19.69 -5.25
N LEU A 82 -13.65 18.67 -4.46
CA LEU A 82 -12.78 18.82 -3.29
C LEU A 82 -11.28 18.80 -3.64
N LEU A 83 -10.91 18.11 -4.72
CA LEU A 83 -9.54 18.02 -5.20
C LEU A 83 -9.16 19.21 -6.08
N ASP A 84 -8.02 19.87 -5.82
CA ASP A 84 -7.45 20.89 -6.70
C ASP A 84 -6.73 20.24 -7.90
N ILE A 85 -7.51 19.75 -8.87
CA ILE A 85 -6.97 18.97 -10.00
C ILE A 85 -6.49 19.91 -11.11
N LYS A 86 -5.18 20.16 -11.11
CA LYS A 86 -4.49 20.98 -12.12
C LYS A 86 -3.46 20.17 -12.91
N THR A 87 -3.18 20.60 -14.13
CA THR A 87 -2.05 20.10 -14.92
C THR A 87 -0.73 20.56 -14.31
N ASN A 88 0.38 19.98 -14.75
CA ASN A 88 1.72 20.47 -14.39
C ASN A 88 2.03 21.90 -14.84
N ARG A 89 1.16 22.50 -15.67
CA ARG A 89 1.20 23.90 -16.11
C ARG A 89 0.25 24.81 -15.32
N GLY A 90 -0.48 24.26 -14.35
CA GLY A 90 -1.47 24.99 -13.55
C GLY A 90 -2.82 25.18 -14.23
N GLU A 91 -3.04 24.54 -15.39
CA GLU A 91 -4.31 24.60 -16.11
C GLU A 91 -5.33 23.65 -15.46
N LEU A 92 -6.61 23.90 -15.65
CA LEU A 92 -7.65 23.00 -15.19
C LEU A 92 -7.51 21.65 -15.92
N PHE A 93 -7.35 20.55 -15.18
CA PHE A 93 -7.19 19.23 -15.79
C PHE A 93 -8.51 18.71 -16.38
N LEU A 94 -9.63 19.02 -15.72
CA LEU A 94 -10.96 18.58 -16.11
C LEU A 94 -11.73 19.75 -16.71
N TYR A 95 -12.00 19.71 -18.01
CA TYR A 95 -12.64 20.83 -18.73
C TYR A 95 -14.14 20.93 -18.48
N GLU A 96 -14.83 19.78 -18.41
CA GLU A 96 -16.27 19.69 -18.18
C GLU A 96 -16.54 18.58 -17.16
N ASN A 97 -17.36 18.89 -16.16
CA ASN A 97 -17.80 17.97 -15.13
C ASN A 97 -19.33 17.96 -15.10
N ASP A 98 -19.95 17.03 -15.83
CA ASP A 98 -21.41 16.95 -15.98
C ASP A 98 -22.07 16.38 -14.71
N ALA A 99 -22.12 17.21 -13.66
CA ALA A 99 -22.75 16.88 -12.38
C ALA A 99 -24.27 17.13 -12.38
N LEU A 100 -24.81 17.79 -13.40
CA LEU A 100 -26.16 18.36 -13.41
C LEU A 100 -27.14 17.69 -14.40
N ASN A 101 -26.68 16.79 -15.28
CA ASN A 101 -27.56 15.93 -16.11
C ASN A 101 -27.73 14.52 -15.54
#